data_AF-A0A410WXD0-F1
#
_entry.id   AF-A0A410WXD0-F1
#
_cell.length_a   1.000
_cell.length_b   1.000
_cell.length_c   1.000
_cell.angle_alpha   90.00
_cell.angle_beta   90.00
_cell.angle_gamma   90.00
#
_symmetry.space_group_name_H-M   'P 1'
#
loop_
_entity.id
_entity.type
_entity.pdbx_description
1 polymer ?
#
loop_
_entity_poly.entity_id
_entity_poly.type
_entity_poly.pdbx_seq_one_letter_code
_entity_poly.pdbx_strand_id
1 'polypeptide(L)'
;MSLEKEREHMDKGETSHTESKEKPVHVRSTGIHLSDNPPTPFGQTEAETVGEAEDFIKVTPVRHTIAMRTLQSVREIPHALTSIETDVTDLVKLRTKLKDEFIRREGVNLTYLAFFIQAVVSAIKDYPVMNSVWAVDKIIMKRNVHISLLIGTEDSVLAPVIKFADQKSVSGIALEIASLTQKARTGRLTLDDMQDGTFTINNTGAFGSILSSPTINYPQAAILTIESIVKRPRVVDEMIAVRSMANLCLSSDNRILEGRVTGQFLHRVKENLEAFHPESQIY
;
A
#
# COMPACT_ATOMS: atom_id res chain seq x y z
N MET A 1 49.16 -41.90 50.91
CA MET A 1 49.82 -41.42 52.13
C MET A 1 49.63 -39.91 52.15
N SER A 2 48.54 -39.47 52.77
CA SER A 2 48.47 -38.99 54.17
C SER A 2 48.59 -37.46 54.14
N LEU A 3 47.47 -36.74 54.20
CA LEU A 3 46.76 -36.32 55.42
C LEU A 3 47.60 -35.38 56.30
N GLU A 4 47.10 -34.14 56.36
CA GLU A 4 46.96 -33.27 57.53
C GLU A 4 48.19 -32.96 58.40
N LYS A 5 48.60 -31.69 58.37
CA LYS A 5 49.08 -30.86 59.50
C LYS A 5 49.00 -29.39 59.08
N GLU A 6 48.71 -28.40 59.91
CA GLU A 6 48.07 -28.26 61.21
C GLU A 6 47.81 -26.74 61.28
N ARG A 7 46.69 -26.33 61.89
CA ARG A 7 46.34 -24.93 62.12
C ARG A 7 47.26 -24.33 63.17
N GLU A 8 47.64 -23.05 63.01
CA GLU A 8 47.44 -21.97 64.00
C GLU A 8 48.23 -20.70 63.60
N HIS A 9 47.51 -19.66 63.21
CA HIS A 9 47.70 -18.33 63.77
C HIS A 9 46.48 -17.47 63.43
N MET A 10 45.77 -17.07 64.47
CA MET A 10 44.64 -16.15 64.43
C MET A 10 45.01 -14.97 65.34
N ASP A 11 45.30 -13.80 64.77
CA ASP A 11 45.03 -12.52 65.45
C ASP A 11 44.86 -11.38 64.44
N LYS A 12 43.62 -10.87 64.42
CA LYS A 12 43.14 -9.49 64.19
C LYS A 12 43.80 -8.64 63.10
N GLY A 13 42.97 -8.24 62.13
CA GLY A 13 43.23 -7.07 61.30
C GLY A 13 42.16 -6.87 60.24
N GLU A 14 41.16 -6.06 60.58
CA GLU A 14 40.37 -5.20 59.67
C GLU A 14 39.73 -5.81 58.41
N THR A 15 38.41 -5.92 58.51
CA THR A 15 37.46 -5.94 57.39
C THR A 15 37.72 -4.80 56.41
N SER A 16 38.20 -5.13 55.20
CA SER A 16 37.91 -4.35 54.00
C SER A 16 37.31 -5.28 52.95
N HIS A 17 35.99 -5.24 52.83
CA HIS A 17 35.30 -5.71 51.63
C HIS A 17 35.69 -4.79 50.49
N THR A 18 36.67 -5.20 49.69
CA THR A 18 36.90 -4.63 48.37
C THR A 18 35.79 -5.15 47.46
N GLU A 19 34.65 -4.48 47.45
CA GLU A 19 33.67 -4.59 46.38
C GLU A 19 34.39 -4.25 45.06
N SER A 20 34.67 -5.28 44.27
CA SER A 20 34.99 -5.09 42.87
C SER A 20 33.74 -4.54 42.19
N LYS A 21 33.65 -3.21 42.09
CA LYS A 21 32.67 -2.53 41.22
C LYS A 21 32.90 -2.99 39.78
N GLU A 22 32.16 -4.01 39.37
CA GLU A 22 31.93 -4.25 37.96
C GLU A 22 31.37 -2.96 37.35
N LYS A 23 32.13 -2.39 36.41
CA LYS A 23 31.65 -1.25 35.62
C LYS A 23 30.38 -1.71 34.92
N PRO A 24 29.27 -0.94 34.98
CA PRO A 24 28.05 -1.35 34.27
C PRO A 24 28.39 -1.45 32.79
N VAL A 25 28.22 -2.65 32.24
CA VAL A 25 28.26 -2.87 30.80
C VAL A 25 27.18 -1.97 30.21
N HIS A 26 27.59 -0.98 29.42
CA HIS A 26 26.68 -0.12 28.71
C HIS A 26 25.99 -0.98 27.64
N VAL A 27 24.88 -1.62 28.02
CA VAL A 27 23.98 -2.25 27.07
C VAL A 27 23.53 -1.10 26.17
N ARG A 28 23.85 -1.18 24.87
CA ARG A 28 23.29 -0.25 23.88
C ARG A 28 21.78 -0.41 23.99
N SER A 29 21.12 0.55 24.65
CA SER A 29 19.68 0.67 24.52
C SER A 29 19.44 0.96 23.04
N THR A 30 18.69 0.10 22.37
CA THR A 30 18.08 0.44 21.09
C THR A 30 17.10 1.56 21.39
N GLY A 31 17.60 2.80 21.40
CA GLY A 31 16.88 3.98 21.82
C GLY A 31 15.68 4.24 20.92
N ILE A 32 14.52 3.73 21.35
CA ILE A 32 13.26 4.42 21.17
C ILE A 32 12.85 4.84 22.58
N HIS A 33 13.36 6.00 23.00
CA HIS A 33 12.81 6.68 24.17
C HIS A 33 11.42 7.18 23.78
N LEU A 34 10.37 6.48 24.21
CA LEU A 34 8.96 6.85 23.98
C LEU A 34 8.54 8.15 24.68
N SER A 35 9.47 8.79 25.40
CA SER A 35 9.31 10.07 26.10
C SER A 35 9.75 11.28 25.27
N ASP A 36 10.49 11.06 24.18
CA ASP A 36 11.09 12.16 23.43
C ASP A 36 10.19 12.51 22.26
N ASN A 37 9.80 13.78 22.16
CA ASN A 37 9.13 14.29 20.96
C ASN A 37 10.03 13.96 19.75
N PRO A 38 9.47 13.41 18.65
CA PRO A 38 10.28 13.10 17.48
C PRO A 38 11.03 14.37 17.05
N PRO A 39 12.33 14.26 16.72
CA PRO A 39 13.11 15.42 16.30
C PRO A 39 12.40 16.10 15.13
N THR A 40 12.33 17.43 15.19
CA THR A 40 11.76 18.26 14.14
C THR A 40 12.39 17.85 12.80
N PRO A 41 11.61 17.58 11.74
CA PRO A 41 12.18 17.20 10.46
C PRO A 41 13.21 18.24 10.03
N PHE A 42 14.42 17.79 9.66
CA PHE A 42 15.44 18.67 9.08
C PHE A 42 14.82 19.45 7.91
N GLY A 43 14.81 20.78 7.98
CA GLY A 43 14.37 21.67 6.89
C GLY A 43 13.00 22.34 7.02
N GLN A 44 12.39 22.41 8.20
CA GLN A 44 11.29 23.35 8.42
C GLN A 44 11.86 24.77 8.56
N THR A 45 11.77 25.56 7.49
CA THR A 45 12.07 26.99 7.54
C THR A 45 10.87 27.71 8.16
N GLU A 46 11.03 28.26 9.36
CA GLU A 46 10.12 29.28 9.88
C GLU A 46 10.40 30.57 9.11
N ALA A 47 9.79 30.72 7.93
CA ALA A 47 9.72 32.03 7.29
C ALA A 47 8.71 32.88 8.08
N GLU A 48 9.19 33.63 9.07
CA GLU A 48 8.36 34.56 9.86
C GLU A 48 7.89 35.76 9.02
N THR A 49 8.58 36.06 7.91
CA THR A 49 8.20 37.13 6.99
C THR A 49 8.26 36.67 5.53
N VAL A 50 7.12 36.80 4.87
CA VAL A 50 6.93 36.65 3.43
C VAL A 50 7.81 37.66 2.71
N GLY A 51 8.70 37.23 1.82
CA GLY A 51 9.28 38.14 0.85
C GLY A 51 8.18 38.70 -0.06
N GLU A 52 8.29 39.93 -0.57
CA GLU A 52 7.27 40.56 -1.44
C GLU A 52 6.89 39.75 -2.71
N ALA A 53 7.58 38.64 -3.00
CA ALA A 53 7.38 37.78 -4.15
C ALA A 53 6.94 36.32 -3.80
N GLU A 54 6.47 36.04 -2.58
CA GLU A 54 6.04 34.69 -2.18
C GLU A 54 4.53 34.62 -1.86
N ASP A 55 3.87 33.59 -2.39
CA ASP A 55 2.47 33.27 -2.08
C ASP A 55 2.39 32.15 -1.03
N PHE A 56 1.49 32.29 -0.06
CA PHE A 56 1.27 31.30 1.00
C PHE A 56 -0.05 30.57 0.82
N ILE A 57 0.01 29.23 0.81
CA ILE A 57 -1.18 28.37 0.81
C ILE A 57 -1.34 27.78 2.21
N LYS A 58 -2.40 28.19 2.92
CA LYS A 58 -2.73 27.63 4.22
C LYS A 58 -3.11 26.15 4.10
N VAL A 59 -2.48 25.31 4.92
CA VAL A 59 -2.78 23.87 4.96
C VAL A 59 -4.13 23.65 5.66
N THR A 60 -5.07 23.01 4.97
CA THR A 60 -6.35 22.61 5.58
C THR A 60 -6.17 21.45 6.56
N PRO A 61 -7.05 21.27 7.56
CA PRO A 61 -6.95 20.14 8.50
C PRO A 61 -6.93 18.76 7.82
N VAL A 62 -7.70 18.61 6.73
CA VAL A 62 -7.72 17.40 5.91
C VAL A 62 -6.36 17.17 5.25
N ARG A 63 -5.80 18.20 4.60
CA ARG A 63 -4.49 18.10 3.95
C ARG A 63 -3.37 17.82 4.95
N HIS A 64 -3.41 18.43 6.12
CA HIS A 64 -2.47 18.15 7.21
C HIS A 64 -2.55 16.68 7.65
N THR A 65 -3.75 16.14 7.84
CA THR A 65 -3.96 14.75 8.23
C THR A 65 -3.42 13.77 7.18
N ILE A 66 -3.67 14.03 5.89
CA ILE A 66 -3.12 13.24 4.79
C ILE A 66 -1.59 13.27 4.81
N ALA A 67 -1.00 14.46 4.94
CA ALA A 67 0.46 14.62 4.99
C ALA A 67 1.11 13.84 6.15
N MET A 68 0.51 13.90 7.35
CA MET A 68 1.00 13.16 8.51
C MET A 68 0.90 11.65 8.33
N ARG A 69 -0.20 11.14 7.73
CA ARG A 69 -0.36 9.70 7.43
C ARG A 69 0.62 9.21 6.37
N THR A 70 0.85 10.00 5.32
CA THR A 70 1.86 9.67 4.30
C THR A 70 3.26 9.61 4.91
N LEU A 71 3.60 10.59 5.76
CA LEU A 71 4.88 10.62 6.46
C LEU A 71 5.04 9.42 7.40
N GLN A 72 3.98 9.04 8.11
CA GLN A 72 3.98 7.85 8.95
C GLN A 72 4.27 6.59 8.14
N SER A 73 3.59 6.41 7.00
CA SER A 73 3.80 5.28 6.10
C SER A 73 5.26 5.15 5.66
N VAL A 74 5.86 6.24 5.17
CA VAL A 74 7.25 6.25 4.68
C VAL A 74 8.25 5.97 5.81
N ARG A 75 7.99 6.45 7.02
CA ARG A 75 8.87 6.23 8.18
C ARG A 75 8.78 4.82 8.75
N GLU A 76 7.57 4.28 8.84
CA GLU A 76 7.33 3.01 9.53
C GLU A 76 7.44 1.79 8.61
N ILE A 77 7.17 1.94 7.31
CA ILE A 77 7.13 0.82 6.37
C ILE A 77 8.38 0.86 5.46
N PRO A 78 9.24 -0.18 5.48
CA PRO A 78 10.27 -0.36 4.46
C PRO A 78 9.61 -0.78 3.14
N HIS A 79 9.39 0.18 2.25
CA HIS A 79 8.71 -0.05 0.96
C HIS A 79 9.61 -0.81 -0.01
N ALA A 80 9.12 -1.94 -0.52
CA ALA A 80 9.69 -2.64 -1.66
C ALA A 80 8.78 -2.48 -2.89
N LEU A 81 9.36 -2.03 -4.00
CA LEU A 81 8.67 -1.82 -5.28
C LEU A 81 8.89 -3.02 -6.20
N THR A 82 7.83 -3.49 -6.84
CA THR A 82 7.89 -4.47 -7.93
C THR A 82 6.94 -4.05 -9.03
N SER A 83 7.34 -4.17 -10.29
CA SER A 83 6.50 -3.85 -11.43
C SER A 83 6.48 -4.97 -12.47
N ILE A 84 5.37 -5.08 -13.19
CA ILE A 84 5.20 -6.03 -14.29
C ILE A 84 4.40 -5.40 -15.42
N GLU A 85 4.68 -5.81 -16.65
CA GLU A 85 3.87 -5.47 -17.82
C GLU A 85 2.79 -6.53 -18.06
N THR A 86 1.57 -6.10 -18.41
CA THR A 86 0.46 -6.99 -18.77
C THR A 86 -0.14 -6.60 -20.12
N ASP A 87 -0.46 -7.61 -20.94
CA ASP A 87 -1.18 -7.43 -22.19
C ASP A 87 -2.69 -7.43 -21.91
N VAL A 88 -3.30 -6.26 -22.04
CA VAL A 88 -4.75 -6.07 -21.84
C VAL A 88 -5.48 -5.86 -23.16
N THR A 89 -4.93 -6.35 -24.28
CA THR A 89 -5.51 -6.18 -25.62
C THR A 89 -6.94 -6.72 -25.70
N ASP A 90 -7.20 -7.91 -25.17
CA ASP A 90 -8.52 -8.53 -25.25
C ASP A 90 -9.49 -7.93 -24.23
N LEU A 91 -9.00 -7.50 -23.06
CA LEU A 91 -9.77 -6.67 -22.14
C LEU A 91 -10.22 -5.35 -22.79
N VAL A 92 -9.34 -4.70 -23.57
CA VAL A 92 -9.69 -3.48 -24.32
C VAL A 92 -10.80 -3.75 -25.33
N LYS A 93 -10.74 -4.88 -26.06
CA LYS A 93 -11.80 -5.29 -27.00
C LYS A 93 -13.12 -5.58 -26.27
N LEU A 94 -13.07 -6.35 -25.18
CA LEU A 94 -14.22 -6.70 -24.35
C LEU A 94 -14.93 -5.45 -23.84
N ARG A 95 -14.21 -4.54 -23.16
CA ARG A 95 -14.80 -3.30 -22.65
C ARG A 95 -15.37 -2.45 -23.79
N THR A 96 -14.70 -2.39 -24.95
CA THR A 96 -15.18 -1.62 -26.10
C THR A 96 -16.50 -2.17 -26.64
N LYS A 97 -16.66 -3.50 -26.68
CA LYS A 97 -17.90 -4.19 -27.06
C LYS A 97 -19.04 -3.92 -26.07
N LEU A 98 -18.76 -3.94 -24.77
CA LEU A 98 -19.79 -3.90 -23.72
C LEU A 98 -20.18 -2.50 -23.23
N LYS A 99 -19.32 -1.48 -23.40
CA LYS A 99 -19.50 -0.16 -22.76
C LYS A 99 -20.85 0.51 -23.05
N ASP A 100 -21.35 0.43 -24.28
CA ASP A 100 -22.54 1.18 -24.70
C ASP A 100 -23.82 0.49 -24.20
N GLU A 101 -23.82 -0.84 -24.18
CA GLU A 101 -24.90 -1.61 -23.55
C GLU A 101 -24.91 -1.42 -22.03
N PHE A 102 -23.74 -1.46 -21.39
CA PHE A 102 -23.63 -1.26 -19.95
C PHE A 102 -24.14 0.13 -19.53
N ILE A 103 -23.80 1.19 -20.27
CA ILE A 103 -24.33 2.55 -20.02
C ILE A 103 -25.85 2.56 -20.16
N ARG A 104 -26.41 1.94 -21.21
CA ARG A 104 -27.87 1.89 -21.41
C ARG A 104 -28.59 1.14 -20.28
N ARG A 105 -27.99 0.07 -19.75
CA ARG A 105 -28.61 -0.78 -18.73
C ARG A 105 -28.44 -0.23 -17.32
N GLU A 106 -27.24 0.23 -16.98
CA GLU A 106 -26.86 0.57 -15.60
C GLU A 106 -26.74 2.08 -15.35
N GLY A 107 -26.76 2.90 -16.41
CA GLY A 107 -26.67 4.36 -16.30
C GLY A 107 -25.28 4.90 -15.94
N VAL A 108 -24.26 4.04 -15.85
CA VAL A 108 -22.88 4.43 -15.51
C VAL A 108 -21.87 3.90 -16.54
N ASN A 109 -20.70 4.54 -16.62
CA ASN A 109 -19.66 4.12 -17.55
C ASN A 109 -18.97 2.83 -17.08
N LEU A 110 -18.89 1.82 -17.96
CA LEU A 110 -18.00 0.69 -17.75
C LEU A 110 -16.55 1.14 -17.99
N THR A 111 -15.72 1.15 -16.94
CA THR A 111 -14.30 1.54 -17.03
C THR A 111 -13.39 0.32 -16.91
N TYR A 112 -12.13 0.44 -17.33
CA TYR A 112 -11.15 -0.64 -17.16
C TYR A 112 -10.90 -0.96 -15.68
N LEU A 113 -10.98 0.05 -14.81
CA LEU A 113 -10.68 -0.07 -13.39
C LEU A 113 -11.46 -1.21 -12.72
N ALA A 114 -12.74 -1.41 -13.06
CA ALA A 114 -13.54 -2.51 -12.49
C ALA A 114 -12.94 -3.90 -12.77
N PHE A 115 -12.40 -4.12 -13.98
CA PHE A 115 -11.74 -5.36 -14.36
C PHE A 115 -10.40 -5.54 -13.63
N PHE A 116 -9.62 -4.47 -13.47
CA PHE A 116 -8.37 -4.52 -12.70
C PHE A 116 -8.64 -4.82 -11.23
N ILE A 117 -9.63 -4.18 -10.61
CA ILE A 117 -10.01 -4.50 -9.23
C ILE A 117 -10.45 -5.98 -9.14
N GLN A 118 -11.26 -6.47 -10.09
CA GLN A 118 -11.67 -7.89 -10.12
C GLN A 118 -10.47 -8.85 -10.18
N ALA A 119 -9.49 -8.56 -11.03
CA ALA A 119 -8.28 -9.35 -11.17
C ALA A 119 -7.44 -9.36 -9.88
N VAL A 120 -7.35 -8.20 -9.21
CA VAL A 120 -6.65 -8.04 -7.92
C VAL A 120 -7.34 -8.80 -6.80
N VAL A 121 -8.66 -8.63 -6.61
CA VAL A 121 -9.38 -9.32 -5.53
C VAL A 121 -9.37 -10.84 -5.72
N SER A 122 -9.39 -11.31 -6.97
CA SER A 122 -9.23 -12.73 -7.29
C SER A 122 -7.84 -13.24 -6.91
N ALA A 123 -6.78 -12.48 -7.22
CA ALA A 123 -5.42 -12.81 -6.81
C ALA A 123 -5.22 -12.77 -5.28
N ILE A 124 -5.91 -11.87 -4.57
CA ILE A 124 -5.87 -11.80 -3.10
C ILE A 124 -6.42 -13.11 -2.48
N LYS A 125 -7.39 -13.77 -3.10
CA LYS A 125 -7.88 -15.08 -2.61
C LYS A 125 -6.80 -16.16 -2.65
N ASP A 126 -5.97 -16.14 -3.68
CA ASP A 126 -4.84 -17.07 -3.83
C ASP A 126 -3.67 -16.70 -2.89
N TYR A 127 -3.48 -15.40 -2.63
CA TYR A 127 -2.41 -14.85 -1.80
C TYR A 127 -2.96 -13.98 -0.67
N PRO A 128 -3.64 -14.57 0.34
CA PRO A 128 -4.33 -13.81 1.37
C PRO A 128 -3.39 -12.93 2.23
N VAL A 129 -2.09 -13.22 2.23
CA VAL A 129 -1.08 -12.41 2.96
C VAL A 129 -0.95 -11.00 2.40
N MET A 130 -1.31 -10.78 1.14
CA MET A 130 -1.41 -9.45 0.55
C MET A 130 -2.46 -8.58 1.26
N ASN A 131 -3.45 -9.21 1.90
CA ASN A 131 -4.53 -8.57 2.63
C ASN A 131 -4.25 -8.57 4.15
N SER A 132 -3.11 -8.02 4.55
CA SER A 132 -2.66 -8.08 5.94
C SER A 132 -2.14 -6.73 6.46
N VAL A 133 -1.82 -6.70 7.75
CA VAL A 133 -1.28 -5.55 8.47
C VAL A 133 -0.17 -6.03 9.39
N TRP A 134 0.94 -5.31 9.44
CA TRP A 134 1.99 -5.52 10.43
C TRP A 134 1.50 -5.02 11.79
N ALA A 135 1.59 -5.86 12.81
CA ALA A 135 1.40 -5.49 14.21
C ALA A 135 2.69 -5.77 14.99
N VAL A 136 2.75 -5.34 16.25
CA VAL A 136 3.96 -5.33 17.09
C VAL A 136 4.73 -6.65 17.04
N ASP A 137 4.04 -7.77 17.22
CA ASP A 137 4.63 -9.12 17.33
C ASP A 137 4.03 -10.13 16.35
N LYS A 138 3.20 -9.68 15.40
CA LYS A 138 2.43 -10.56 14.51
C LYS A 138 1.97 -9.89 13.23
N ILE A 139 1.59 -10.70 12.25
CA ILE A 139 0.92 -10.26 11.03
C ILE A 139 -0.58 -10.54 11.17
N ILE A 140 -1.41 -9.50 11.03
CA ILE A 140 -2.87 -9.62 11.10
C ILE A 140 -3.41 -9.81 9.69
N MET A 141 -3.80 -11.04 9.38
CA MET A 141 -4.47 -11.40 8.13
C MET A 141 -5.94 -10.95 8.16
N LYS A 142 -6.37 -10.15 7.19
CA LYS A 142 -7.76 -9.68 7.08
C LYS A 142 -8.55 -10.65 6.23
N ARG A 143 -9.69 -11.12 6.75
CA ARG A 143 -10.58 -12.07 6.05
C ARG A 143 -11.42 -11.40 4.98
N ASN A 144 -11.92 -10.20 5.27
CA ASN A 144 -12.69 -9.43 4.31
C ASN A 144 -11.73 -8.68 3.38
N VAL A 145 -12.02 -8.69 2.07
CA VAL A 145 -11.25 -7.92 1.09
C VAL A 145 -11.97 -6.60 0.86
N HIS A 146 -11.36 -5.51 1.32
CA HIS A 146 -11.88 -4.16 1.23
C HIS A 146 -10.89 -3.29 0.48
N ILE A 147 -11.28 -2.83 -0.70
CA ILE A 147 -10.39 -2.10 -1.60
C ILE A 147 -10.54 -0.60 -1.35
N SER A 148 -9.52 0.03 -0.78
CA SER A 148 -9.38 1.48 -0.78
C SER A 148 -9.06 1.95 -2.20
N LEU A 149 -9.90 2.83 -2.75
CA LEU A 149 -9.69 3.41 -4.07
C LEU A 149 -9.26 4.86 -3.93
N LEU A 150 -8.09 5.22 -4.45
CA LEU A 150 -7.65 6.62 -4.46
C LEU A 150 -8.42 7.41 -5.54
N ILE A 151 -9.10 8.48 -5.11
CA ILE A 151 -9.88 9.38 -5.95
C ILE A 151 -9.40 10.81 -5.71
N GLY A 152 -8.92 11.46 -6.76
CA GLY A 152 -8.58 12.89 -6.73
C GLY A 152 -9.82 13.77 -6.72
N THR A 153 -9.88 14.72 -5.80
CA THR A 153 -10.78 15.88 -5.80
C THR A 153 -9.98 17.15 -6.10
N GLU A 154 -10.63 18.31 -6.17
CA GLU A 154 -9.95 19.59 -6.44
C GLU A 154 -8.89 19.92 -5.37
N ASP A 155 -9.15 19.57 -4.11
CA ASP A 155 -8.30 19.96 -2.97
C ASP A 155 -7.39 18.85 -2.44
N SER A 156 -7.71 17.58 -2.72
CA SER A 156 -7.04 16.45 -2.05
C SER A 156 -7.25 15.10 -2.77
N VAL A 157 -6.54 14.06 -2.33
CA VAL A 157 -6.78 12.68 -2.74
C VAL A 157 -7.43 11.95 -1.57
N LEU A 158 -8.64 11.43 -1.80
CA LEU A 158 -9.41 10.67 -0.82
C LEU A 158 -9.34 9.18 -1.14
N ALA A 159 -9.50 8.33 -0.13
CA ALA A 159 -9.38 6.88 -0.23
C ALA A 159 -10.65 6.14 0.22
N PRO A 160 -11.82 6.36 -0.41
CA PRO A 160 -13.02 5.59 -0.08
C PRO A 160 -12.88 4.10 -0.36
N VAL A 161 -13.73 3.28 0.23
CA VAL A 161 -13.56 1.83 0.33
C VAL A 161 -14.69 1.07 -0.36
N ILE A 162 -14.34 0.22 -1.32
CA ILE A 162 -15.23 -0.80 -1.88
C ILE A 162 -15.21 -1.99 -0.93
N LYS A 163 -16.24 -2.13 -0.11
CA LYS A 163 -16.38 -3.22 0.87
C LYS A 163 -16.72 -4.54 0.17
N PHE A 164 -16.26 -5.65 0.73
CA PHE A 164 -16.47 -7.03 0.23
C PHE A 164 -16.26 -7.15 -1.28
N ALA A 165 -15.17 -6.56 -1.79
CA ALA A 165 -14.92 -6.44 -3.22
C ALA A 165 -14.76 -7.81 -3.90
N ASP A 166 -14.34 -8.82 -3.14
CA ASP A 166 -14.16 -10.20 -3.58
C ASP A 166 -15.46 -10.98 -3.78
N GLN A 167 -16.59 -10.42 -3.33
CA GLN A 167 -17.95 -10.98 -3.47
C GLN A 167 -18.76 -10.29 -4.58
N LYS A 168 -18.18 -9.28 -5.23
CA LYS A 168 -18.83 -8.52 -6.30
C LYS A 168 -18.38 -9.05 -7.66
N SER A 169 -19.27 -8.95 -8.65
CA SER A 169 -18.88 -9.08 -10.05
C SER A 169 -18.32 -7.77 -10.59
N VAL A 170 -17.77 -7.80 -11.81
CA VAL A 170 -17.22 -6.61 -12.47
C VAL A 170 -18.25 -5.49 -12.55
N SER A 171 -19.50 -5.82 -12.86
CA SER A 171 -20.62 -4.86 -12.89
C SER A 171 -20.87 -4.23 -11.53
N GLY A 172 -20.92 -5.03 -10.45
CA GLY A 172 -21.08 -4.55 -9.08
C GLY A 172 -19.94 -3.61 -8.66
N ILE A 173 -18.70 -3.98 -8.96
CA ILE A 173 -17.55 -3.11 -8.72
C ILE A 173 -17.66 -1.80 -9.50
N ALA A 174 -18.08 -1.83 -10.77
CA ALA A 174 -18.24 -0.64 -11.59
C ALA A 174 -19.28 0.33 -11.01
N LEU A 175 -20.39 -0.18 -10.50
CA LEU A 175 -21.43 0.60 -9.83
C LEU A 175 -20.92 1.23 -8.53
N GLU A 176 -20.19 0.47 -7.71
CA GLU A 176 -19.59 0.99 -6.48
C GLU A 176 -18.57 2.10 -6.77
N ILE A 177 -17.70 1.92 -7.78
CA ILE A 177 -16.74 2.95 -8.22
C ILE A 177 -17.48 4.23 -8.60
N ALA A 178 -18.54 4.13 -9.41
CA ALA A 178 -19.31 5.28 -9.86
C ALA A 178 -19.94 6.04 -8.69
N SER A 179 -20.56 5.31 -7.76
CA SER A 179 -21.16 5.86 -6.55
C SER A 179 -20.14 6.58 -5.67
N LEU A 180 -19.02 5.94 -5.35
CA LEU A 180 -17.96 6.53 -4.51
C LEU A 180 -17.31 7.74 -5.19
N THR A 181 -17.10 7.69 -6.51
CA THR A 181 -16.55 8.82 -7.28
C THR A 181 -17.50 10.02 -7.25
N GLN A 182 -18.80 9.79 -7.40
CA GLN A 182 -19.80 10.86 -7.32
C GLN A 182 -19.84 11.47 -5.91
N LYS A 183 -19.86 10.63 -4.87
CA LYS A 183 -19.81 11.09 -3.47
C LYS A 183 -18.54 11.90 -3.19
N ALA A 184 -17.39 11.45 -3.68
CA ALA A 184 -16.12 12.14 -3.49
C ALA A 184 -16.14 13.54 -4.12
N ARG A 185 -16.58 13.64 -5.37
CA ARG A 185 -16.68 14.93 -6.10
C ARG A 185 -17.70 15.88 -5.50
N THR A 186 -18.78 15.35 -4.91
CA THR A 186 -19.85 16.16 -4.30
C THR A 186 -19.64 16.43 -2.81
N GLY A 187 -18.52 15.98 -2.22
CA GLY A 187 -18.24 16.14 -0.80
C GLY A 187 -19.20 15.36 0.12
N ARG A 188 -19.84 14.29 -0.38
CA ARG A 188 -20.84 13.48 0.32
C ARG A 188 -20.32 12.12 0.81
N LEU A 189 -19.00 11.94 0.86
CA LEU A 189 -18.42 10.75 1.46
C LEU A 189 -18.71 10.74 2.96
N THR A 190 -19.20 9.61 3.44
CA THR A 190 -19.43 9.38 4.86
C THR A 190 -18.17 8.82 5.52
N LEU A 191 -18.14 8.80 6.86
CA LEU A 191 -17.06 8.15 7.59
C LEU A 191 -16.98 6.65 7.28
N ASP A 192 -18.14 6.00 7.11
CA ASP A 192 -18.24 4.58 6.78
C ASP A 192 -17.68 4.27 5.38
N ASP A 193 -17.83 5.19 4.43
CA ASP A 193 -17.24 5.08 3.09
C ASP A 193 -15.69 5.12 3.13
N MET A 194 -15.07 5.57 4.23
CA MET A 194 -13.62 5.80 4.33
C MET A 194 -12.90 4.80 5.24
N GLN A 195 -13.62 3.86 5.86
CA GLN A 195 -13.08 2.96 6.88
C GLN A 195 -12.90 1.52 6.38
N ASP A 196 -12.12 0.75 7.13
CA ASP A 196 -11.88 -0.68 6.95
C ASP A 196 -11.18 -1.12 5.66
N GLY A 197 -10.56 -0.20 4.93
CA GLY A 197 -9.74 -0.57 3.77
C GLY A 197 -8.58 -1.51 4.15
N THR A 198 -8.39 -2.59 3.39
CA THR A 198 -7.38 -3.61 3.64
C THR A 198 -6.32 -3.71 2.55
N PHE A 199 -6.61 -3.23 1.35
CA PHE A 199 -5.67 -3.12 0.23
C PHE A 199 -6.00 -1.86 -0.59
N THR A 200 -5.00 -1.13 -1.08
CA THR A 200 -5.23 0.12 -1.84
C THR A 200 -4.95 -0.06 -3.32
N ILE A 201 -5.82 0.51 -4.16
CA ILE A 201 -5.63 0.62 -5.61
C ILE A 201 -5.67 2.10 -6.01
N ASN A 202 -4.76 2.48 -6.90
CA ASN A 202 -4.72 3.82 -7.50
C ASN A 202 -4.65 3.73 -9.04
N ASN A 203 -5.41 4.57 -9.72
CA ASN A 203 -5.40 4.65 -11.19
C ASN A 203 -4.61 5.86 -11.66
N THR A 204 -3.28 5.75 -11.62
CA THR A 204 -2.36 6.78 -12.11
C THR A 204 -2.37 6.87 -13.64
N GLY A 205 -2.79 5.81 -14.32
CA GLY A 205 -2.94 5.78 -15.78
C GLY A 205 -3.97 6.78 -16.33
N ALA A 206 -4.91 7.24 -15.51
CA ALA A 206 -5.82 8.35 -15.85
C ALA A 206 -5.08 9.67 -16.08
N PHE A 207 -3.87 9.83 -15.53
CA PHE A 207 -3.03 11.02 -15.67
C PHE A 207 -1.88 10.82 -16.67
N GLY A 208 -1.87 9.73 -17.44
CA GLY A 208 -0.80 9.45 -18.41
C GLY A 208 0.45 8.80 -17.80
N SER A 209 0.43 8.41 -16.53
CA SER A 209 1.57 7.75 -15.88
C SER A 209 1.84 6.38 -16.49
N ILE A 210 3.11 6.05 -16.70
CA ILE A 210 3.55 4.75 -17.23
C ILE A 210 4.30 3.90 -16.20
N LEU A 211 4.73 4.50 -15.09
CA LEU A 211 5.45 3.84 -14.01
C LEU A 211 5.37 4.75 -12.79
N SER A 212 5.03 4.20 -11.62
CA SER A 212 5.01 4.97 -10.38
C SER A 212 5.50 4.13 -9.19
N SER A 213 5.90 4.81 -8.13
CA SER A 213 6.27 4.21 -6.85
C SER A 213 5.26 4.65 -5.78
N PRO A 214 4.11 3.99 -5.68
CA PRO A 214 3.05 4.42 -4.77
C PRO A 214 3.46 4.30 -3.30
N THR A 215 3.05 5.24 -2.46
CA THR A 215 3.20 5.13 -1.01
C THR A 215 2.04 4.32 -0.43
N ILE A 216 2.36 3.33 0.41
CA ILE A 216 1.38 2.44 1.03
C ILE A 216 0.44 3.23 1.93
N ASN A 217 -0.86 2.93 1.87
CA ASN A 217 -1.83 3.53 2.78
C ASN A 217 -1.76 2.84 4.14
N TYR A 218 -1.03 3.43 5.08
CA TYR A 218 -0.82 2.86 6.41
C TYR A 218 -2.17 2.57 7.11
N PRO A 219 -2.35 1.40 7.76
CA PRO A 219 -1.36 0.36 8.07
C PRO A 219 -1.39 -0.85 7.12
N GLN A 220 -1.93 -0.71 5.90
CA GLN A 220 -2.07 -1.83 4.97
C GLN A 220 -0.70 -2.39 4.53
N ALA A 221 -0.66 -3.65 4.09
CA ALA A 221 0.58 -4.27 3.62
C ALA A 221 1.03 -3.82 2.22
N ALA A 222 0.11 -3.31 1.38
CA ALA A 222 0.42 -3.05 -0.02
C ALA A 222 -0.51 -2.02 -0.69
N ILE A 223 0.00 -1.42 -1.76
CA ILE A 223 -0.75 -0.58 -2.71
C ILE A 223 -0.35 -0.94 -4.13
N LEU A 224 -1.33 -1.05 -5.02
CA LEU A 224 -1.12 -1.28 -6.45
C LEU A 224 -1.55 -0.06 -7.27
N THR A 225 -0.68 0.42 -8.15
CA THR A 225 -1.05 1.37 -9.20
C THR A 225 -1.27 0.68 -10.53
N ILE A 226 -2.27 1.18 -11.24
CA ILE A 226 -2.58 0.81 -12.62
C ILE A 226 -2.16 1.99 -13.49
N GLU A 227 -1.16 1.76 -14.33
CA GLU A 227 -0.60 2.77 -15.23
C GLU A 227 -1.37 2.81 -16.56
N SER A 228 -1.04 3.77 -17.43
CA SER A 228 -1.74 3.99 -18.70
C SER A 228 -1.65 2.77 -19.62
N ILE A 229 -2.77 2.48 -20.27
CA ILE A 229 -2.83 1.49 -21.36
C ILE A 229 -2.28 2.15 -22.62
N VAL A 230 -1.12 1.69 -23.09
CA VAL A 230 -0.41 2.24 -24.25
C VAL A 230 -0.24 1.16 -25.31
N LYS A 231 -0.44 1.51 -26.59
CA LYS A 231 -0.12 0.63 -27.71
C LYS A 231 1.39 0.48 -27.84
N ARG A 232 1.90 -0.75 -27.73
CA ARG A 232 3.33 -1.06 -27.86
C ARG A 232 3.55 -2.22 -28.84
N PRO A 233 4.65 -2.19 -29.63
CA PRO A 233 5.08 -3.37 -30.37
C PRO A 233 5.57 -4.45 -29.39
N ARG A 234 5.11 -5.69 -29.59
CA ARG A 234 5.50 -6.86 -28.80
C ARG A 234 5.69 -8.06 -29.72
N VAL A 235 6.59 -8.96 -29.34
CA VAL A 235 6.76 -10.24 -30.03
C VAL A 235 5.72 -11.22 -29.48
N VAL A 236 4.90 -11.79 -30.35
CA VAL A 236 3.93 -12.85 -30.06
C VAL A 236 4.02 -13.89 -31.16
N ASP A 237 4.24 -15.16 -30.79
CA ASP A 237 4.43 -16.26 -31.73
C ASP A 237 5.48 -15.94 -32.82
N GLU A 238 6.65 -15.43 -32.38
CA GLU A 238 7.75 -14.99 -33.25
C GLU A 238 7.41 -13.86 -34.26
N MET A 239 6.24 -13.20 -34.10
CA MET A 239 5.82 -12.06 -34.94
C MET A 239 5.68 -10.77 -34.14
N ILE A 240 5.91 -9.62 -34.78
CA ILE A 240 5.66 -8.31 -34.15
C ILE A 240 4.18 -7.98 -34.25
N ALA A 241 3.52 -7.82 -33.11
CA ALA A 241 2.13 -7.40 -32.98
C ALA A 241 2.01 -6.10 -32.16
N VAL A 242 0.98 -5.30 -32.46
CA VAL A 242 0.63 -4.13 -31.66
C VAL A 242 -0.30 -4.55 -30.53
N ARG A 243 0.18 -4.45 -29.29
CA ARG A 243 -0.58 -4.83 -28.08
C ARG A 243 -0.94 -3.63 -27.22
N SER A 244 -2.10 -3.67 -26.57
CA SER A 244 -2.47 -2.73 -25.52
C SER A 244 -1.79 -3.17 -24.22
N MET A 245 -0.68 -2.51 -23.86
CA MET A 245 0.09 -2.86 -22.67
C MET A 245 -0.22 -1.91 -21.53
N ALA A 246 -0.31 -2.44 -20.31
CA ALA A 246 -0.36 -1.65 -19.08
C ALA A 246 0.76 -2.09 -18.14
N ASN A 247 1.27 -1.16 -17.35
CA ASN A 247 2.18 -1.46 -16.25
C ASN A 247 1.37 -1.54 -14.95
N LEU A 248 1.72 -2.53 -14.13
CA LEU A 248 1.25 -2.68 -12.76
C LEU A 248 2.43 -2.41 -11.83
N CYS A 249 2.30 -1.46 -10.90
CA CYS A 249 3.37 -1.15 -9.95
C CYS A 249 2.86 -1.38 -8.52
N LEU A 250 3.50 -2.31 -7.81
CA LEU A 250 3.14 -2.71 -6.45
C LEU A 250 4.20 -2.20 -5.49
N SER A 251 3.79 -1.38 -4.53
CA SER A 251 4.59 -1.15 -3.32
C SER A 251 4.09 -2.05 -2.21
N SER A 252 5.01 -2.67 -1.50
CA SER A 252 4.75 -3.67 -0.47
C SER A 252 5.57 -3.42 0.79
N ASP A 253 5.01 -3.75 1.95
CA ASP A 253 5.69 -3.72 3.23
C ASP A 253 6.64 -4.91 3.34
N ASN A 254 7.94 -4.65 3.22
CA ASN A 254 8.96 -5.69 3.20
C ASN A 254 9.19 -6.36 4.57
N ARG A 255 8.46 -5.95 5.62
CA ARG A 255 8.35 -6.69 6.90
C ARG A 255 7.40 -7.88 6.80
N ILE A 256 6.40 -7.79 5.91
CA ILE A 256 5.33 -8.78 5.73
C ILE A 256 5.56 -9.58 4.44
N LEU A 257 5.84 -8.87 3.35
CA LEU A 257 5.74 -9.38 1.99
C LEU A 257 7.13 -9.42 1.35
N GLU A 258 7.68 -10.62 1.24
CA GLU A 258 8.94 -10.86 0.55
C GLU A 258 8.76 -10.86 -0.98
N GLY A 259 9.85 -10.58 -1.71
CA GLY A 259 9.86 -10.48 -3.18
C GLY A 259 9.26 -11.68 -3.93
N ARG A 260 9.35 -12.90 -3.37
CA ARG A 260 8.73 -14.09 -3.98
C ARG A 260 7.21 -14.00 -3.97
N VAL A 261 6.62 -13.64 -2.84
CA VAL A 261 5.15 -13.56 -2.68
C VAL A 261 4.59 -12.41 -3.50
N THR A 262 5.26 -11.25 -3.48
CA THR A 262 4.83 -10.08 -4.27
C THR A 262 4.92 -10.32 -5.77
N GLY A 263 5.99 -10.96 -6.23
CA GLY A 263 6.16 -11.37 -7.63
C GLY A 263 5.11 -12.38 -8.08
N GLN A 264 4.84 -13.41 -7.27
CA GLN A 264 3.80 -14.40 -7.54
C GLN A 264 2.39 -13.79 -7.57
N PHE A 265 2.09 -12.89 -6.63
CA PHE A 265 0.83 -12.16 -6.61
C PHE A 265 0.65 -11.29 -7.86
N LEU A 266 1.65 -10.47 -8.22
CA LEU A 266 1.60 -9.64 -9.44
C LEU A 266 1.46 -10.49 -10.70
N HIS A 267 2.15 -11.62 -10.76
CA HIS A 267 2.00 -12.56 -11.87
C HIS A 267 0.57 -13.11 -11.95
N ARG A 268 -0.04 -13.49 -10.82
CA ARG A 268 -1.45 -13.92 -10.79
C ARG A 268 -2.41 -12.81 -11.22
N VAL A 269 -2.16 -11.55 -10.83
CA VAL A 269 -2.96 -10.42 -11.32
C VAL A 269 -2.83 -10.28 -12.84
N LYS A 270 -1.62 -10.42 -13.39
CA LYS A 270 -1.36 -10.43 -14.84
C LYS A 270 -2.12 -11.58 -15.53
N GLU A 271 -2.04 -12.81 -15.03
CA GLU A 271 -2.79 -13.96 -15.57
C GLU A 271 -4.30 -13.69 -15.59
N ASN A 272 -4.85 -13.18 -14.49
CA ASN A 272 -6.28 -12.85 -14.37
C ASN A 272 -6.72 -11.78 -15.37
N LEU A 273 -5.87 -10.79 -15.65
CA LEU A 273 -6.13 -9.74 -16.64
C LEU A 273 -6.05 -10.26 -18.08
N GLU A 274 -5.03 -11.06 -18.37
CA GLU A 274 -4.79 -11.67 -19.68
C GLU A 274 -5.84 -12.75 -20.01
N ALA A 275 -6.52 -13.30 -18.99
CA ALA A 275 -7.62 -14.24 -19.16
C ALA A 275 -8.94 -13.60 -19.66
N PHE A 276 -9.11 -12.28 -19.59
CA PHE A 276 -10.29 -11.63 -20.15
C PHE A 276 -10.30 -11.73 -21.67
N HIS A 277 -11.40 -12.21 -22.24
CA HIS A 277 -11.63 -12.35 -23.67
C HIS A 277 -12.96 -11.67 -24.08
N PRO A 278 -13.21 -11.42 -25.39
CA PRO A 278 -14.41 -10.69 -25.85
C PRO A 278 -15.79 -11.30 -25.48
N GLU A 279 -15.80 -12.53 -24.98
CA GLU A 279 -17.01 -13.25 -24.54
C GLU A 279 -17.06 -13.45 -23.01
N SER A 280 -16.14 -12.85 -22.25
CA SER A 280 -16.17 -12.93 -20.79
C SER A 280 -17.41 -12.24 -20.25
N GLN A 281 -18.05 -12.89 -19.27
CA GLN A 281 -19.22 -12.37 -18.56
C GLN A 281 -18.78 -11.34 -17.51
N ILE A 282 -19.58 -10.28 -17.29
CA ILE A 282 -19.28 -9.20 -16.33
C ILE A 282 -20.32 -9.08 -15.20
N TYR A 283 -21.34 -9.93 -15.21
CA TYR A 283 -22.44 -9.95 -14.26
C TYR A 283 -22.28 -11.06 -13.23
#